data_AF-A0A3G1PLA3-F1
#
_entry.id   AF-A0A3G1PLA3-F1
#
_cell.length_a   1.000
_cell.length_b   1.000
_cell.length_c   1.000
_cell.angle_alpha   90.00
_cell.angle_beta   90.00
_cell.angle_gamma   90.00
#
_symmetry.space_group_name_H-M   'P 1'
#
loop_
_entity.id
_entity.type
_entity.pdbx_description
1 polymer ?
#
loop_
_entity_poly.entity_id
_entity_poly.type
_entity_poly.pdbx_seq_one_letter_code
_entity_poly.pdbx_strand_id
1 'polypeptide(L)' 'MTILNNFPSILVPLVGLVFPAIAMASLFLHVQRNKIF' A
#
# COMPACT_ATOMS: atom_id res chain seq x y z
N MET A 1 9.92 0.64 -29.17
CA MET A 1 8.90 -0.18 -28.48
C MET A 1 9.46 -0.69 -27.15
N THR A 2 9.84 0.18 -26.21
CA THR A 2 10.56 -0.24 -24.97
C THR A 2 10.21 0.54 -23.71
N ILE A 3 9.42 1.62 -23.79
CA ILE A 3 9.09 2.45 -22.62
C ILE A 3 8.07 1.80 -21.66
N LEU A 4 7.29 0.80 -22.11
CA LEU A 4 6.23 0.19 -21.31
C LEU A 4 6.72 -0.98 -20.43
N ASN A 5 7.89 -1.56 -20.70
CA ASN A 5 8.38 -2.75 -19.99
C ASN A 5 8.87 -2.49 -18.56
N ASN A 6 9.16 -1.24 -18.20
CA ASN A 6 9.67 -0.89 -16.87
C ASN A 6 8.57 -0.48 -15.88
N PHE A 7 7.36 -0.20 -16.36
CA PHE A 7 6.20 0.14 -15.51
C PHE A 7 5.83 -0.96 -14.50
N PRO A 8 5.78 -2.24 -14.88
CA PRO A 8 5.44 -3.32 -13.94
C PRO A 8 6.41 -3.39 -12.78
N SER A 9 7.70 -3.13 -13.01
CA SER A 9 8.74 -3.22 -11.96
C SER A 9 8.57 -2.18 -10.85
N ILE A 10 7.87 -1.07 -11.11
CA ILE A 10 7.60 -0.02 -10.11
C ILE A 10 6.21 -0.18 -9.52
N LEU A 11 5.22 -0.52 -10.34
CA LEU A 11 3.84 -0.69 -9.90
C LEU A 11 3.63 -1.94 -9.05
N VAL A 12 4.33 -3.05 -9.35
CA VAL A 12 4.19 -4.30 -8.61
C VAL A 12 4.64 -4.16 -7.15
N PRO A 13 5.83 -3.63 -6.83
CA PRO A 13 6.21 -3.38 -5.44
C PRO A 13 5.36 -2.29 -4.77
N LEU A 14 4.95 -1.27 -5.53
CA LEU A 14 4.13 -0.18 -4.99
C LEU A 14 2.74 -0.66 -4.56
N VAL A 15 2.07 -1.48 -5.38
CA VAL A 15 0.73 -2.02 -5.06
C VAL A 15 0.79 -3.28 -4.19
N GLY A 16 1.87 -4.06 -4.27
CA GLY A 16 2.01 -5.32 -3.55
C GLY A 16 2.61 -5.19 -2.15
N LEU A 17 3.39 -4.13 -1.90
CA LEU A 17 4.09 -3.94 -0.62
C LEU A 17 3.78 -2.59 0.02
N VAL A 18 4.03 -1.48 -0.68
CA VAL A 18 3.93 -0.14 -0.09
C VAL A 18 2.48 0.25 0.21
N PHE A 19 1.60 0.13 -0.77
CA PHE A 19 0.18 0.44 -0.60
C PHE A 19 -0.50 -0.43 0.47
N PRO A 20 -0.31 -1.76 0.51
CA PRO A 20 -0.82 -2.61 1.56
C PRO A 20 -0.26 -2.27 2.93
N ALA A 21 1.05 -1.98 3.05
CA ALA A 21 1.65 -1.59 4.32
C ALA A 21 1.01 -0.31 4.89
N ILE A 22 0.79 0.70 4.05
CA ILE A 22 0.12 1.96 4.43
C ILE A 22 -1.34 1.69 4.81
N ALA A 23 -2.07 0.90 4.03
CA ALA A 23 -3.47 0.56 4.30
C ALA A 23 -3.62 -0.17 5.63
N MET A 24 -2.75 -1.15 5.92
CA MET A 24 -2.74 -1.89 7.19
C MET A 24 -2.43 -0.97 8.38
N ALA A 25 -1.43 -0.10 8.27
CA ALA A 25 -1.09 0.84 9.34
C ALA A 25 -2.22 1.87 9.58
N SER A 26 -2.80 2.40 8.51
CA SER A 26 -3.93 3.34 8.59
C SER A 26 -5.16 2.68 9.22
N LEU A 27 -5.50 1.47 8.79
CA LEU A 27 -6.62 0.69 9.33
C LEU A 27 -6.37 0.31 10.80
N PHE A 28 -5.15 -0.08 11.16
CA PHE A 28 -4.79 -0.35 12.54
C PHE A 28 -5.02 0.87 13.44
N LEU A 29 -4.51 2.05 13.04
CA LEU A 29 -4.74 3.27 13.80
C LEU A 29 -6.24 3.60 13.88
N HIS A 30 -6.98 3.49 12.77
CA HIS A 30 -8.42 3.77 12.73
C HIS A 30 -9.22 2.86 13.68
N VAL A 31 -8.96 1.56 13.66
CA VAL A 31 -9.63 0.57 14.54
C VAL A 31 -9.23 0.80 16.00
N GLN A 32 -7.96 1.09 16.28
CA GLN A 32 -7.52 1.41 17.63
C GLN A 32 -8.23 2.65 18.16
N ARG A 33 -8.42 3.70 17.35
CA ARG A 33 -9.14 4.92 17.76
C ARG A 33 -10.60 4.67 18.13
N ASN A 34 -11.26 3.67 17.52
CA ASN A 34 -12.67 3.34 17.78
C ASN A 34 -12.86 2.43 19.01
N LYS A 35 -11.78 1.91 19.62
CA LYS A 35 -11.82 1.01 20.78
C LYS A 35 -11.42 1.67 22.11
N ILE A 36 -11.00 2.94 22.10
CA ILE A 36 -10.50 3.66 23.30
C ILE A 36 -11.61 4.42 24.06
N PHE A 37 -12.88 4.07 23.85
CA PHE A 37 -14.00 4.46 24.70
C PHE A 37 -14.68 3.21 25.26
#